data_AF-A0A0G1FJ76-F1
#
_entry.id   AF-A0A0G1FJ76-F1
#
_cell.length_a   1.000
_cell.length_b   1.000
_cell.length_c   1.000
_cell.angle_alpha   90.00
_cell.angle_beta   90.00
_cell.angle_gamma   90.00
#
_symmetry.space_group_name_H-M   'P 1'
#
loop_
_entity.id
_entity.type
_entity.pdbx_description
1 polymer ?
#
loop_
_entity_poly.entity_id
_entity_poly.type
_entity_poly.pdbx_seq_one_letter_code
_entity_poly.pdbx_strand_id
1 'polypeptide(L)'
;MHPFSKIEKKWSKTWLETDIYEPDLDKAKRPFYNLMMFPYPSAEGLHIGSVRTFSGVDVYGRFMRMHGYDVLEPIGLDGFGIHSENYALKAGKHPKEHAKESEKNFYRQLAYIGNGFSWKEKLETYDPNYYQWTQWIFTKMWENGLAYRAKTNVNWCPSCITVLADEQVINGQCERCGTEVTKKELEQWFFRITKYADKLLKNLDNLDWPEHIKTAQRNWIGRSEGAELLKLKYLQLVPIPSTEQLIWFWHQSMN
;
A
#
# COMPACT_ATOMS: atom_id res chain seq x y z
N MET A 1 25.55 -9.73 36.19
CA MET A 1 24.77 -9.83 34.93
C MET A 1 23.50 -9.02 35.11
N HIS A 2 23.21 -8.07 34.22
CA HIS A 2 22.04 -7.19 34.37
C HIS A 2 20.74 -7.98 34.07
N PRO A 3 19.70 -7.95 34.93
CA PRO A 3 18.54 -8.83 34.79
C PRO A 3 17.50 -8.27 33.79
N PHE A 4 17.85 -8.26 32.50
CA PHE A 4 17.05 -7.65 31.42
C PHE A 4 15.57 -8.08 31.45
N SER A 5 15.28 -9.38 31.50
CA SER A 5 13.89 -9.88 31.51
C SER A 5 13.02 -9.34 32.67
N LYS A 6 13.62 -9.06 33.84
CA LYS A 6 12.89 -8.46 34.96
C LYS A 6 12.64 -6.97 34.75
N ILE A 7 13.61 -6.28 34.17
CA ILE A 7 13.58 -4.82 33.97
C ILE A 7 12.66 -4.44 32.81
N GLU A 8 12.74 -5.14 31.69
CA GLU A 8 11.87 -4.92 30.52
C GLU A 8 10.40 -5.13 30.87
N LYS A 9 10.07 -6.25 31.55
CA LYS A 9 8.71 -6.52 32.02
C LYS A 9 8.20 -5.45 32.98
N LYS A 10 9.04 -4.98 33.90
CA LYS A 10 8.68 -3.92 34.84
C LYS A 10 8.28 -2.64 34.10
N TRP A 11 9.12 -2.17 33.18
CA TRP A 11 8.89 -0.90 32.48
C TRP A 11 7.78 -0.98 31.45
N SER A 12 7.71 -2.05 30.66
CA SER A 12 6.60 -2.29 29.72
C SER A 12 5.26 -2.25 30.45
N LYS A 13 5.16 -2.96 31.59
CA LYS A 13 3.96 -2.91 32.45
C LYS A 13 3.65 -1.49 32.94
N THR A 14 4.65 -0.79 33.46
CA THR A 14 4.48 0.59 33.97
C THR A 14 3.96 1.53 32.89
N TRP A 15 4.51 1.45 31.67
CA TRP A 15 4.08 2.31 30.57
C TRP A 15 2.66 2.03 30.10
N LEU A 16 2.25 0.76 30.08
CA LEU A 16 0.87 0.38 29.76
C LEU A 16 -0.12 0.83 30.85
N GLU A 17 0.22 0.67 32.13
CA GLU A 17 -0.66 1.08 33.24
C GLU A 17 -0.78 2.60 33.39
N THR A 18 0.21 3.35 32.92
CA THR A 18 0.23 4.82 33.00
C THR A 18 -0.29 5.51 31.74
N ASP A 19 -0.65 4.74 30.71
CA ASP A 19 -1.10 5.26 29.41
C ASP A 19 -0.16 6.32 28.81
N ILE A 20 1.15 6.27 29.12
CA ILE A 20 2.11 7.34 28.77
C ILE A 20 2.27 7.53 27.24
N TYR A 21 1.92 6.53 26.45
CA TYR A 21 1.96 6.58 24.98
C TYR A 21 0.60 6.86 24.33
N GLU A 22 -0.44 7.09 25.12
CA GLU A 22 -1.81 7.39 24.66
C GLU A 22 -2.06 8.90 24.77
N PRO A 23 -1.81 9.69 23.71
CA PRO A 23 -2.10 11.13 23.74
C PRO A 23 -3.61 11.39 23.79
N ASP A 24 -4.01 12.46 24.47
CA ASP A 24 -5.37 13.02 24.33
C ASP A 24 -5.41 13.83 23.02
N LEU A 25 -5.95 13.22 21.96
CA LEU A 25 -5.98 13.82 20.62
C LEU A 25 -6.82 15.10 20.54
N ASP A 26 -7.85 15.23 21.37
CA ASP A 26 -8.72 16.41 21.41
C ASP A 26 -8.04 17.60 22.13
N LYS A 27 -7.10 17.31 23.04
CA LYS A 27 -6.40 18.31 23.86
C LYS A 27 -4.92 18.50 23.49
N ALA A 28 -4.45 17.88 22.42
CA ALA A 28 -3.07 17.96 21.98
C ALA A 28 -2.67 19.41 21.68
N LYS A 29 -1.64 19.90 22.37
CA LYS A 29 -1.10 21.26 22.20
C LYS A 29 -0.04 21.32 21.12
N ARG A 30 0.73 20.23 20.97
CA ARG A 30 1.81 20.08 19.99
C ARG A 30 1.70 18.71 19.33
N PRO A 31 0.65 18.47 18.53
CA PRO A 31 0.42 17.16 17.92
C PRO A 31 1.59 16.77 17.03
N PHE A 32 2.00 15.51 17.12
CA PHE A 32 3.01 14.92 16.26
C PHE A 32 2.60 13.52 15.84
N TYR A 33 2.42 13.31 14.54
CA TYR A 33 2.00 12.02 14.02
C TYR A 33 3.22 11.21 13.56
N ASN A 34 3.60 10.22 14.35
CA ASN A 34 4.74 9.34 14.09
C ASN A 34 4.23 8.02 13.52
N LEU A 35 4.32 7.82 12.21
CA LEU A 35 3.73 6.65 11.55
C LEU A 35 4.80 5.79 10.87
N MET A 36 4.76 4.49 11.18
CA MET A 36 5.46 3.46 10.41
C MET A 36 4.45 2.62 9.64
N MET A 37 4.87 2.09 8.48
CA MET A 37 4.07 1.10 7.75
C MET A 37 3.83 -0.12 8.66
N PHE A 38 2.58 -0.30 9.04
CA PHE A 38 2.07 -1.42 9.81
C PHE A 38 2.25 -2.78 9.07
N PRO A 39 2.48 -3.88 9.81
CA PRO A 39 2.93 -5.14 9.21
C PRO A 39 1.79 -5.95 8.58
N TYR A 40 2.13 -6.74 7.57
CA TYR A 40 1.29 -7.81 7.04
C TYR A 40 1.35 -9.04 7.99
N PRO A 41 0.22 -9.54 8.51
CA PRO A 41 0.17 -10.74 9.34
C PRO A 41 0.22 -12.02 8.49
N SER A 42 1.05 -12.04 7.45
CA SER A 42 1.12 -13.08 6.41
C SER A 42 2.23 -14.10 6.61
N ALA A 43 2.87 -14.11 7.78
CA ALA A 43 4.01 -14.96 8.10
C ALA A 43 3.87 -15.53 9.53
N GLU A 44 4.81 -16.38 9.93
CA GLU A 44 4.89 -16.93 11.29
C GLU A 44 5.08 -15.86 12.38
N GLY A 45 5.37 -14.60 12.03
CA GLY A 45 5.49 -13.49 12.95
C GLY A 45 6.35 -12.34 12.40
N LEU A 46 6.65 -11.37 13.27
CA LEU A 46 7.58 -10.27 13.01
C LEU A 46 8.98 -10.77 12.72
N HIS A 47 9.56 -10.31 11.62
CA HIS A 47 10.96 -10.56 11.26
C HIS A 47 11.89 -9.44 11.76
N ILE A 48 13.19 -9.70 11.83
CA ILE A 48 14.19 -8.76 12.38
C ILE A 48 14.23 -7.40 11.65
N GLY A 49 13.90 -7.38 10.35
CA GLY A 49 13.81 -6.14 9.57
C GLY A 49 12.66 -5.24 10.02
N SER A 50 11.51 -5.83 10.39
CA SER A 50 10.41 -5.10 11.01
C SER A 50 10.84 -4.51 12.35
N VAL A 51 11.49 -5.31 13.20
CA VAL A 51 12.00 -4.84 14.51
C VAL A 51 12.94 -3.65 14.34
N ARG A 52 13.92 -3.75 13.43
CA ARG A 52 14.85 -2.65 13.15
C ARG A 52 14.12 -1.35 12.79
N THR A 53 13.09 -1.44 11.96
CA THR A 53 12.41 -0.26 11.44
C THR A 53 11.46 0.34 12.49
N PHE A 54 10.68 -0.50 13.18
CA PHE A 54 9.83 -0.05 14.29
C PHE A 54 10.65 0.56 15.42
N SER A 55 11.77 -0.03 15.83
CA SER A 55 12.61 0.54 16.87
C SER A 55 13.22 1.89 16.47
N GLY A 56 13.56 2.09 15.19
CA GLY A 56 14.04 3.38 14.68
C GLY A 56 12.98 4.48 14.80
N VAL A 57 11.74 4.16 14.43
CA VAL A 57 10.60 5.09 14.54
C VAL A 57 10.26 5.40 15.99
N ASP A 58 10.28 4.40 16.87
CA ASP A 58 10.02 4.58 18.31
C ASP A 58 11.08 5.45 19.01
N VAL A 59 12.36 5.29 18.65
CA VAL A 59 13.43 6.16 19.18
C VAL A 59 13.14 7.63 18.85
N TYR A 60 12.71 7.91 17.62
CA TYR A 60 12.35 9.27 17.22
C TYR A 60 11.05 9.75 17.90
N GLY A 61 10.04 8.89 17.99
CA GLY A 61 8.79 9.20 18.71
C GLY A 61 9.04 9.56 20.17
N ARG A 62 9.86 8.79 20.88
CA ARG A 62 10.28 9.08 22.26
C ARG A 62 11.05 10.39 22.36
N PHE A 63 11.99 10.63 21.45
CA PHE A 63 12.72 11.89 21.38
C PHE A 63 11.76 13.09 21.23
N MET A 64 10.77 13.00 20.35
CA MET A 64 9.76 14.06 20.16
C MET A 64 8.88 14.24 21.40
N ARG A 65 8.45 13.15 22.08
CA ARG A 65 7.74 13.26 23.37
C ARG A 65 8.58 13.99 24.42
N MET A 66 9.88 13.69 24.52
CA MET A 66 10.80 14.38 25.44
C MET A 66 10.99 15.86 25.10
N HIS A 67 10.76 16.26 23.84
CA HIS A 67 10.73 17.66 23.40
C HIS A 67 9.36 18.33 23.62
N GLY A 68 8.44 17.66 24.31
CA GLY A 68 7.13 18.17 24.69
C GLY A 68 6.09 18.13 23.57
N TYR A 69 6.23 17.21 22.61
CA TYR A 69 5.19 16.93 21.61
C TYR A 69 4.19 15.88 22.12
N ASP A 70 2.93 16.06 21.74
CA ASP A 70 1.84 15.10 21.91
C ASP A 70 1.91 14.09 20.77
N VAL A 71 2.77 13.08 20.94
CA VAL A 71 3.04 12.10 19.89
C VAL A 71 1.91 11.08 19.81
N LEU A 72 1.36 10.87 18.61
CA LEU A 72 0.53 9.73 18.25
C LEU A 72 1.37 8.78 17.40
N GLU A 73 1.60 7.58 17.91
CA GLU A 73 2.29 6.50 17.19
C GLU A 73 1.37 5.28 17.15
N PRO A 74 0.46 5.18 16.17
CA PRO A 74 -0.49 4.08 16.12
C PRO A 74 0.18 2.84 15.54
N ILE A 75 -0.48 1.70 15.74
CA ILE A 75 -0.09 0.43 15.14
C ILE A 75 -1.33 -0.32 14.71
N GLY A 76 -1.20 -1.23 13.76
CA GLY A 76 -2.30 -2.07 13.33
C GLY A 76 -1.79 -3.29 12.60
N LEU A 77 -2.68 -4.02 11.95
CA LEU A 77 -2.32 -5.11 11.05
C LEU A 77 -2.98 -4.92 9.68
N ASP A 78 -2.17 -5.02 8.63
CA ASP A 78 -2.70 -5.07 7.25
C ASP A 78 -3.01 -6.52 6.87
N GLY A 79 -4.11 -7.05 7.42
CA GLY A 79 -4.41 -8.48 7.33
C GLY A 79 -5.23 -8.93 6.13
N PHE A 80 -5.78 -8.01 5.33
CA PHE A 80 -6.38 -8.39 4.05
C PHE A 80 -5.35 -8.68 2.97
N GLY A 81 -5.81 -9.34 1.91
CA GLY A 81 -5.02 -9.56 0.71
C GLY A 81 -4.37 -10.93 0.65
N ILE A 82 -3.74 -11.17 -0.49
CA ILE A 82 -3.33 -12.52 -0.88
C ILE A 82 -2.23 -13.09 0.01
N HIS A 83 -1.45 -12.26 0.70
CA HIS A 83 -0.33 -12.73 1.51
C HIS A 83 -0.85 -13.53 2.71
N SER A 84 -1.85 -12.99 3.41
CA SER A 84 -2.53 -13.67 4.52
C SER A 84 -3.28 -14.92 4.05
N GLU A 85 -3.98 -14.83 2.91
CA GLU A 85 -4.72 -15.97 2.33
C GLU A 85 -3.80 -17.10 1.88
N ASN A 86 -2.72 -16.80 1.14
CA ASN A 86 -1.75 -17.79 0.67
C ASN A 86 -1.06 -18.50 1.84
N TYR A 87 -0.75 -17.77 2.92
CA TYR A 87 -0.18 -18.38 4.09
C TYR A 87 -1.18 -19.35 4.75
N ALA A 88 -2.43 -18.92 4.94
CA ALA A 88 -3.47 -19.78 5.50
C ALA A 88 -3.69 -21.06 4.67
N LEU A 89 -3.69 -20.93 3.32
CA LEU A 89 -3.76 -22.06 2.40
C LEU A 89 -2.58 -23.02 2.53
N LYS A 90 -1.35 -22.50 2.62
CA LYS A 90 -0.14 -23.32 2.85
C LYS A 90 -0.18 -24.04 4.20
N ALA A 91 -0.74 -23.40 5.22
CA ALA A 91 -0.90 -23.98 6.56
C ALA A 91 -2.09 -24.95 6.67
N GLY A 92 -2.92 -25.08 5.62
CA GLY A 92 -4.11 -25.94 5.62
C GLY A 92 -5.20 -25.50 6.59
N LYS A 93 -5.22 -24.21 6.98
CA LYS A 93 -6.18 -23.64 7.93
C LYS A 93 -7.15 -22.69 7.25
N HIS A 94 -8.35 -22.54 7.80
CA HIS A 94 -9.29 -21.52 7.34
C HIS A 94 -8.71 -20.11 7.61
N PRO A 95 -8.72 -19.17 6.64
CA PRO A 95 -8.09 -17.85 6.80
C PRO A 95 -8.53 -17.09 8.06
N LYS A 96 -9.82 -17.16 8.41
CA LYS A 96 -10.37 -16.53 9.61
C LYS A 96 -9.80 -17.09 10.93
N GLU A 97 -9.54 -18.39 11.00
CA GLU A 97 -8.97 -19.01 12.20
C GLU A 97 -7.50 -18.67 12.33
N HIS A 98 -6.78 -18.76 11.20
CA HIS A 98 -5.38 -18.40 11.12
C HIS A 98 -5.14 -16.92 11.46
N ALA A 99 -5.99 -16.01 10.97
CA ALA A 99 -5.89 -14.58 11.25
C ALA A 99 -5.87 -14.27 12.75
N LYS A 100 -6.72 -14.94 13.55
CA LYS A 100 -6.75 -14.75 15.01
C LYS A 100 -5.47 -15.21 15.70
N GLU A 101 -4.91 -16.33 15.27
CA GLU A 101 -3.65 -16.86 15.80
C GLU A 101 -2.49 -15.93 15.46
N SER A 102 -2.42 -15.49 14.20
CA SER A 102 -1.41 -14.55 13.70
C SER A 102 -1.50 -13.21 14.40
N GLU A 103 -2.70 -12.62 14.49
CA GLU A 103 -2.95 -11.38 15.21
C GLU A 103 -2.40 -11.43 16.64
N LYS A 104 -2.78 -12.47 17.39
CA LYS A 104 -2.31 -12.67 18.77
C LYS A 104 -0.78 -12.76 18.84
N ASN A 105 -0.15 -13.45 17.89
CA ASN A 105 1.30 -13.59 17.86
C ASN A 105 2.01 -12.28 17.51
N PHE A 106 1.53 -11.56 16.50
CA PHE A 106 2.08 -10.27 16.09
C PHE A 106 1.98 -9.25 17.22
N TYR A 107 0.82 -9.11 17.87
CA TYR A 107 0.69 -8.19 18.99
C TYR A 107 1.52 -8.60 20.20
N ARG A 108 1.67 -9.91 20.49
CA ARG A 108 2.63 -10.38 21.49
C ARG A 108 4.05 -9.92 21.17
N GLN A 109 4.49 -10.06 19.92
CA GLN A 109 5.83 -9.68 19.49
C GLN A 109 6.03 -8.15 19.46
N LEU A 110 5.04 -7.39 18.98
CA LEU A 110 5.03 -5.92 19.00
C LEU A 110 5.07 -5.38 20.43
N ALA A 111 4.37 -6.01 21.38
CA ALA A 111 4.49 -5.66 22.79
C ALA A 111 5.88 -6.00 23.36
N TYR A 112 6.48 -7.11 22.89
CA TYR A 112 7.79 -7.57 23.37
C TYR A 112 8.96 -6.68 22.95
N ILE A 113 8.88 -6.02 21.78
CA ILE A 113 9.93 -5.07 21.36
C ILE A 113 9.96 -3.80 22.21
N GLY A 114 8.89 -3.51 22.98
CA GLY A 114 8.86 -2.42 23.95
C GLY A 114 8.67 -1.02 23.35
N ASN A 115 8.22 -0.94 22.09
CA ASN A 115 7.88 0.30 21.43
C ASN A 115 6.69 1.00 22.11
N GLY A 116 6.70 2.33 22.08
CA GLY A 116 5.70 3.20 22.67
C GLY A 116 4.50 3.44 21.76
N PHE A 117 3.88 2.36 21.28
CA PHE A 117 2.66 2.44 20.49
C PHE A 117 1.48 2.96 21.32
N SER A 118 0.60 3.71 20.65
CA SER A 118 -0.75 3.99 21.10
C SER A 118 -1.63 2.79 20.76
N TRP A 119 -1.87 1.94 21.75
CA TRP A 119 -2.60 0.68 21.62
C TRP A 119 -4.11 0.88 21.57
N LYS A 120 -4.61 2.00 22.09
CA LYS A 120 -6.03 2.36 22.00
C LYS A 120 -6.43 2.71 20.57
N GLU A 121 -5.52 3.29 19.79
CA GLU A 121 -5.70 3.66 18.38
C GLU A 121 -5.29 2.55 17.40
N LYS A 122 -5.42 1.29 17.82
CA LYS A 122 -5.10 0.16 16.96
C LYS A 122 -6.17 -0.10 15.92
N LEU A 123 -5.78 -0.61 14.76
CA LEU A 123 -6.69 -0.98 13.68
C LEU A 123 -6.31 -2.27 12.97
N GLU A 124 -7.31 -2.95 12.43
CA GLU A 124 -7.15 -4.20 11.70
C GLU A 124 -7.94 -4.12 10.40
N THR A 125 -7.27 -4.26 9.24
CA THR A 125 -7.94 -4.00 7.95
C THR A 125 -9.07 -4.98 7.64
N TYR A 126 -9.05 -6.16 8.26
CA TYR A 126 -10.07 -7.21 8.14
C TYR A 126 -11.22 -7.11 9.15
N ASP A 127 -11.21 -6.14 10.07
CA ASP A 127 -12.36 -5.88 10.95
C ASP A 127 -13.52 -5.27 10.12
N PRO A 128 -14.74 -5.81 10.20
CA PRO A 128 -15.93 -5.18 9.61
C PRO A 128 -16.11 -3.70 9.95
N ASN A 129 -15.72 -3.29 11.14
CA ASN A 129 -15.77 -1.89 11.57
C ASN A 129 -14.78 -1.00 10.81
N TYR A 130 -13.72 -1.58 10.24
CA TYR A 130 -12.76 -0.91 9.38
C TYR A 130 -13.22 -0.93 7.91
N TYR A 131 -13.38 -2.12 7.33
CA TYR A 131 -13.59 -2.23 5.87
C TYR A 131 -14.96 -1.72 5.39
N GLN A 132 -15.93 -1.52 6.29
CA GLN A 132 -17.17 -0.78 5.97
C GLN A 132 -16.87 0.61 5.40
N TRP A 133 -15.80 1.26 5.88
CA TRP A 133 -15.38 2.58 5.40
C TRP A 133 -14.71 2.47 4.03
N THR A 134 -13.95 1.41 3.77
CA THR A 134 -13.42 1.12 2.44
C THR A 134 -14.55 0.91 1.43
N GLN A 135 -15.59 0.15 1.81
CA GLN A 135 -16.79 -0.03 0.99
C GLN A 135 -17.51 1.30 0.74
N TRP A 136 -17.65 2.13 1.77
CA TRP A 136 -18.26 3.45 1.65
C TRP A 136 -17.44 4.41 0.75
N ILE A 137 -16.11 4.44 0.88
CA ILE A 137 -15.24 5.22 -0.01
C ILE A 137 -15.41 4.74 -1.46
N PHE A 138 -15.46 3.43 -1.66
CA PHE A 138 -15.67 2.85 -2.98
C PHE A 138 -17.02 3.29 -3.60
N THR A 139 -18.12 3.27 -2.84
CA THR A 139 -19.41 3.75 -3.36
C THR A 139 -19.36 5.22 -3.72
N LYS A 140 -18.66 6.06 -2.93
CA LYS A 140 -18.44 7.47 -3.26
C LYS A 140 -17.60 7.66 -4.51
N MET A 141 -16.55 6.87 -4.70
CA MET A 141 -15.76 6.89 -5.93
C MET A 141 -16.59 6.46 -7.14
N TRP A 142 -17.43 5.43 -7.00
CA TRP A 142 -18.30 4.95 -8.06
C TRP A 142 -19.36 5.98 -8.46
N GLU A 143 -20.07 6.56 -7.49
CA GLU A 143 -21.07 7.64 -7.68
C GLU A 143 -20.47 8.85 -8.44
N ASN A 144 -19.18 9.14 -8.22
CA ASN A 144 -18.47 10.25 -8.87
C ASN A 144 -17.71 9.84 -10.14
N GLY A 145 -17.92 8.61 -10.64
CA GLY A 145 -17.28 8.10 -11.85
C GLY A 145 -15.76 7.95 -11.74
N LEU A 146 -15.23 7.84 -10.52
CA LEU A 146 -13.82 7.58 -10.21
C LEU A 146 -13.53 6.08 -10.06
N ALA A 147 -14.52 5.27 -9.73
CA ALA A 147 -14.47 3.80 -9.84
C ALA A 147 -15.39 3.35 -10.98
N TYR A 148 -14.92 2.46 -11.85
CA TYR A 148 -15.70 1.98 -12.99
C TYR A 148 -15.34 0.53 -13.35
N ARG A 149 -16.24 -0.15 -14.07
CA ARG A 149 -15.98 -1.48 -14.64
C ARG A 149 -15.68 -1.36 -16.12
N ALA A 150 -14.69 -2.11 -16.59
CA ALA A 150 -14.37 -2.23 -18.00
C ALA A 150 -13.88 -3.65 -18.31
N LYS A 151 -14.14 -4.10 -19.54
CA LYS A 151 -13.49 -5.30 -20.10
C LYS A 151 -12.15 -4.88 -20.68
N THR A 152 -11.08 -5.44 -20.18
CA THR A 152 -9.74 -5.17 -20.69
C THR A 152 -8.83 -6.37 -20.50
N ASN A 153 -7.71 -6.36 -21.22
CA ASN A 153 -6.62 -7.31 -21.04
C ASN A 153 -5.87 -6.96 -19.75
N VAL A 154 -6.21 -7.63 -18.66
CA VAL A 154 -5.56 -7.45 -17.36
C VAL A 154 -4.36 -8.38 -17.22
N ASN A 155 -3.41 -7.95 -16.38
CA ASN A 155 -2.33 -8.82 -15.92
C ASN A 155 -2.91 -9.94 -15.07
N TRP A 156 -2.63 -11.19 -15.42
CA TRP A 156 -3.11 -12.38 -14.73
C TRP A 156 -1.93 -13.23 -14.27
N CYS A 157 -1.89 -13.57 -12.99
CA CYS A 157 -0.95 -14.55 -12.47
C CYS A 157 -1.60 -15.93 -12.44
N PRO A 158 -1.14 -16.91 -13.25
CA PRO A 158 -1.75 -18.25 -13.28
C PRO A 158 -1.48 -19.05 -12.00
N SER A 159 -0.40 -18.75 -11.28
CA SER A 159 -0.09 -19.42 -9.99
C SER A 159 -0.93 -18.86 -8.84
N CYS A 160 -1.07 -17.53 -8.75
CA CYS A 160 -1.88 -16.90 -7.71
C CYS A 160 -3.39 -16.88 -8.03
N ILE A 161 -3.77 -17.22 -9.27
CA ILE A 161 -5.15 -17.26 -9.75
C ILE A 161 -5.88 -15.93 -9.48
N THR A 162 -5.21 -14.82 -9.79
CA THR A 162 -5.77 -13.47 -9.56
C THR A 162 -5.22 -12.46 -10.56
N VAL A 163 -5.93 -11.35 -10.67
CA VAL A 163 -5.51 -10.16 -11.42
C VAL A 163 -4.42 -9.40 -10.65
N LEU A 164 -3.53 -8.75 -11.38
CA LEU A 164 -2.47 -7.90 -10.85
C LEU A 164 -2.67 -6.47 -11.36
N ALA A 165 -2.45 -5.48 -10.49
CA ALA A 165 -2.23 -4.11 -10.96
C ALA A 165 -0.90 -4.02 -11.72
N ASP A 166 -0.71 -2.97 -12.53
CA ASP A 166 0.54 -2.81 -13.28
C ASP A 166 1.75 -2.65 -12.33
N GLU A 167 1.54 -2.03 -11.16
CA GLU A 167 2.51 -1.90 -10.08
C GLU A 167 3.01 -3.25 -9.54
N GLN A 168 2.22 -4.32 -9.68
CA GLN A 168 2.51 -5.65 -9.13
C GLN A 168 3.21 -6.57 -10.16
N VAL A 169 3.56 -6.05 -11.34
CA VAL A 169 4.27 -6.77 -12.39
C VAL A 169 5.70 -6.24 -12.50
N ILE A 170 6.66 -7.04 -12.05
CA ILE A 170 8.09 -6.70 -12.06
C ILE A 170 8.77 -7.52 -13.15
N ASN A 171 9.32 -6.87 -14.18
CA ASN A 171 9.96 -7.53 -15.33
C ASN A 171 9.09 -8.61 -15.99
N GLY A 172 7.79 -8.36 -16.13
CA GLY A 172 6.83 -9.33 -16.70
C GLY A 172 6.45 -10.49 -15.78
N GLN A 173 6.91 -10.48 -14.53
CA GLN A 173 6.64 -11.52 -13.53
C GLN A 173 5.81 -10.97 -12.37
N CYS A 174 5.03 -11.84 -11.74
CA CYS A 174 4.28 -11.52 -10.54
C CYS A 174 5.24 -11.16 -9.40
N GLU A 175 5.09 -9.98 -8.78
CA GLU A 175 5.93 -9.51 -7.66
C GLU A 175 6.01 -10.51 -6.49
N ARG A 176 4.99 -11.38 -6.37
CA ARG A 176 4.79 -12.26 -5.21
C ARG A 176 5.39 -13.64 -5.38
N CYS A 177 5.26 -14.23 -6.58
CA CYS A 177 5.62 -15.63 -6.83
C CYS A 177 6.60 -15.81 -7.98
N GLY A 178 6.99 -14.75 -8.69
CA GLY A 178 7.92 -14.79 -9.81
C GLY A 178 7.37 -15.49 -11.07
N THR A 179 6.13 -15.97 -11.05
CA THR A 179 5.50 -16.59 -12.22
C THR A 179 5.29 -15.54 -13.32
N GLU A 180 5.55 -15.92 -14.56
CA GLU A 180 5.30 -15.10 -15.74
C GLU A 180 3.82 -14.70 -15.82
N VAL A 181 3.59 -13.40 -16.03
CA VAL A 181 2.25 -12.82 -16.09
C VAL A 181 1.70 -12.98 -17.48
N THR A 182 0.48 -13.52 -17.58
CA THR A 182 -0.25 -13.61 -18.85
C THR A 182 -1.30 -12.50 -18.94
N LYS A 183 -1.77 -12.20 -20.16
CA LYS A 183 -2.90 -11.31 -20.36
C LYS A 183 -4.18 -12.13 -20.47
N LYS A 184 -5.21 -11.74 -19.72
CA LYS A 184 -6.55 -12.34 -19.80
C LYS A 184 -7.58 -11.24 -19.96
N GLU A 185 -8.51 -11.40 -20.89
CA GLU A 185 -9.64 -10.48 -21.00
C GLU A 185 -10.61 -10.77 -19.85
N LEU A 186 -10.77 -9.81 -18.95
CA LEU A 186 -11.69 -9.90 -17.82
C LEU A 186 -12.39 -8.57 -17.64
N GLU A 187 -13.64 -8.63 -17.18
CA GLU A 187 -14.32 -7.45 -16.67
C GLU A 187 -13.87 -7.20 -15.23
N GLN A 188 -13.23 -6.07 -14.97
CA GLN A 188 -12.64 -5.73 -13.67
C GLN A 188 -13.02 -4.31 -13.25
N TRP A 189 -12.83 -4.02 -11.96
CA TRP A 189 -12.95 -2.69 -11.40
C TRP A 189 -11.64 -1.92 -11.53
N PHE A 190 -11.73 -0.65 -11.90
CA PHE A 190 -10.61 0.26 -12.07
C PHE A 190 -10.87 1.57 -11.34
N PHE A 191 -9.80 2.19 -10.85
CA PHE A 191 -9.82 3.56 -10.36
C PHE A 191 -9.27 4.50 -11.43
N ARG A 192 -9.97 5.61 -11.69
CA ARG A 192 -9.52 6.67 -12.62
C ARG A 192 -8.45 7.54 -11.98
N ILE A 193 -7.37 6.94 -11.50
CA ILE A 193 -6.22 7.66 -10.94
C ILE A 193 -5.58 8.60 -11.98
N THR A 194 -5.71 8.27 -13.27
CA THR A 194 -5.27 9.11 -14.39
C THR A 194 -5.91 10.49 -14.41
N LYS A 195 -7.15 10.66 -13.90
CA LYS A 195 -7.77 12.00 -13.71
C LYS A 195 -6.99 12.88 -12.74
N TYR A 196 -6.13 12.30 -11.91
CA TYR A 196 -5.29 12.98 -10.93
C TYR A 196 -3.81 13.00 -11.31
N ALA A 197 -3.40 12.46 -12.48
CA ALA A 197 -1.99 12.31 -12.85
C ALA A 197 -1.20 13.63 -12.79
N ASP A 198 -1.71 14.70 -13.41
CA ASP A 198 -1.06 16.02 -13.37
C ASP A 198 -0.98 16.60 -11.95
N LYS A 199 -2.01 16.38 -11.13
CA LYS A 199 -2.02 16.84 -9.74
C LYS A 199 -1.01 16.08 -8.89
N LEU A 200 -0.92 14.75 -9.07
CA LEU A 200 0.06 13.91 -8.42
C LEU A 200 1.48 14.37 -8.80
N LEU A 201 1.74 14.56 -10.10
CA LEU A 201 3.05 14.98 -10.61
C LEU A 201 3.47 16.34 -10.06
N LYS A 202 2.59 17.35 -10.17
CA LYS A 202 2.88 18.72 -9.69
C LYS A 202 3.12 18.77 -8.18
N ASN A 203 2.42 17.94 -7.41
CA ASN A 203 2.55 17.97 -5.96
C ASN A 203 3.84 17.32 -5.44
N LEU A 204 4.54 16.51 -6.23
CA LEU A 204 5.82 15.91 -5.83
C LEU A 204 6.89 16.96 -5.47
N ASP A 205 6.83 18.13 -6.11
CA ASP A 205 7.81 19.20 -5.91
C ASP A 205 7.71 19.83 -4.51
N ASN A 206 6.54 19.76 -3.88
CA ASN A 206 6.28 20.32 -2.55
C ASN A 206 6.46 19.31 -1.41
N LEU A 207 6.79 18.05 -1.70
CA LEU A 207 6.97 17.03 -0.66
C LEU A 207 8.38 17.09 -0.09
N ASP A 208 8.53 16.97 1.23
CA ASP A 208 9.84 16.79 1.88
C ASP A 208 10.26 15.31 1.85
N TRP A 209 10.41 14.78 0.64
CA TRP A 209 10.74 13.37 0.38
C TRP A 209 12.11 13.24 -0.30
N PRO A 210 12.80 12.10 -0.13
CA PRO A 210 14.03 11.83 -0.86
C PRO A 210 13.84 11.92 -2.38
N GLU A 211 14.78 12.55 -3.08
CA GLU A 211 14.64 12.84 -4.51
C GLU A 211 14.55 11.57 -5.38
N HIS A 212 15.19 10.48 -4.96
CA HIS A 212 15.10 9.21 -5.67
C HIS A 212 13.67 8.63 -5.65
N ILE A 213 12.91 8.82 -4.56
CA ILE A 213 11.50 8.40 -4.47
C ILE A 213 10.64 9.28 -5.37
N LYS A 214 10.84 10.60 -5.34
CA LYS A 214 10.14 11.53 -6.24
C LYS A 214 10.40 11.18 -7.71
N THR A 215 11.67 10.92 -8.06
CA THR A 215 12.07 10.53 -9.41
C THR A 215 11.41 9.23 -9.85
N ALA A 216 11.37 8.21 -8.98
CA ALA A 216 10.67 6.95 -9.27
C ALA A 216 9.17 7.19 -9.55
N GLN A 217 8.50 8.04 -8.76
CA GLN A 217 7.10 8.42 -8.98
C GLN A 217 6.89 9.21 -10.28
N ARG A 218 7.78 10.16 -10.63
CA ARG A 218 7.71 10.89 -11.90
C ARG A 218 7.82 9.95 -13.10
N ASN A 219 8.77 9.01 -13.04
CA ASN A 219 8.96 8.00 -14.07
C ASN A 219 7.77 7.05 -14.17
N TRP A 220 7.18 6.65 -13.04
CA TRP A 220 5.97 5.82 -12.99
C TRP A 220 4.76 6.52 -13.65
N ILE A 221 4.53 7.80 -13.35
CA ILE A 221 3.46 8.59 -13.96
C ILE A 221 3.70 8.78 -15.47
N GLY A 222 4.96 8.96 -15.88
CA GLY A 222 5.37 8.86 -17.28
C GLY A 222 4.75 9.91 -18.22
N ARG A 223 4.48 11.12 -17.72
CA ARG A 223 3.93 12.20 -18.56
C ARG A 223 4.85 12.49 -19.74
N SER A 224 4.28 12.48 -20.94
CA SER A 224 4.94 12.85 -22.19
C SER A 224 4.06 13.83 -22.95
N GLU A 225 4.68 14.66 -23.80
CA GLU A 225 3.98 15.62 -24.64
C GLU A 225 4.08 15.15 -26.11
N GLY A 226 2.96 15.23 -26.82
CA GLY A 226 2.84 14.77 -28.21
C GLY A 226 1.72 15.51 -28.94
N ALA A 227 1.53 15.17 -30.22
CA ALA A 227 0.49 15.74 -31.07
C ALA A 227 -0.23 14.63 -31.84
N GLU A 228 -1.54 14.78 -32.00
CA GLU A 228 -2.35 13.89 -32.84
C GLU A 228 -2.40 14.44 -34.27
N LEU A 229 -1.82 13.70 -35.23
CA LEU A 229 -1.85 14.06 -36.65
C LEU A 229 -3.06 13.43 -37.33
N LEU A 230 -4.12 14.24 -37.52
CA LEU A 230 -5.28 13.82 -38.32
C LEU A 230 -4.93 13.86 -39.80
N LYS A 231 -4.66 12.68 -40.39
CA LYS A 231 -4.51 12.55 -41.85
C LYS A 231 -5.88 12.64 -42.52
N LEU A 232 -6.27 13.86 -42.90
CA LEU A 232 -7.44 14.08 -43.74
C LEU A 232 -7.23 13.39 -45.09
N LYS A 233 -7.93 12.28 -45.32
CA LYS A 233 -8.10 11.72 -46.67
C LYS A 233 -8.99 12.68 -47.45
N TYR A 234 -8.38 13.56 -48.25
CA TYR A 234 -9.08 14.19 -49.36
C TYR A 234 -9.71 13.11 -50.24
N LEU A 235 -10.95 13.35 -50.69
CA LEU A 235 -11.70 12.48 -51.60
C LEU A 235 -10.83 11.98 -52.75
N GLN A 236 -11.04 10.72 -53.12
CA GLN A 236 -10.44 10.03 -54.27
C GLN A 236 -10.33 10.94 -55.51
N LEU A 237 -9.16 10.90 -56.17
CA LEU A 237 -8.99 10.17 -57.42
C LEU A 237 -7.49 10.02 -57.76
N VAL A 238 -7.17 8.86 -58.34
CA VAL A 238 -5.91 8.36 -58.93
C VAL A 238 -4.97 7.56 -57.99
N PRO A 239 -4.65 6.30 -58.34
CA PRO A 239 -3.66 5.49 -57.64
C PRO A 239 -2.24 5.85 -58.09
N ILE A 240 -1.31 6.01 -57.14
CA ILE A 240 0.14 5.99 -57.41
C ILE A 240 0.74 4.89 -56.54
N PRO A 241 1.36 3.85 -57.13
CA PRO A 241 2.11 2.85 -56.39
C PRO A 241 3.58 3.25 -56.27
N SER A 242 4.11 3.36 -55.05
CA SER A 242 5.45 2.87 -54.70
C SER A 242 5.77 3.04 -53.21
N THR A 243 6.11 1.91 -52.60
CA THR A 243 7.16 1.68 -51.58
C THR A 243 7.69 2.87 -50.77
N GLU A 244 7.45 2.87 -49.44
CA GLU A 244 8.48 2.60 -48.42
C GLU A 244 7.99 2.87 -46.98
N GLN A 245 8.42 1.97 -46.08
CA GLN A 245 8.59 2.12 -44.63
C GLN A 245 7.35 2.39 -43.75
N LEU A 246 6.76 1.29 -43.26
CA LEU A 246 5.88 1.25 -42.09
C LEU A 246 6.71 1.38 -40.81
N ILE A 247 6.71 2.56 -40.20
CA ILE A 247 7.06 2.75 -38.78
C ILE A 247 5.82 2.37 -37.97
N TRP A 248 5.93 1.32 -37.14
CA TRP A 248 4.87 0.91 -36.22
C TRP A 248 4.87 1.82 -34.99
N PHE A 249 3.79 2.57 -34.79
CA PHE A 249 3.45 3.16 -33.49
C PHE A 249 2.29 2.37 -32.87
N TRP A 250 2.54 1.81 -31.69
CA TRP A 250 1.52 1.20 -30.83
C TRP A 250 0.64 2.31 -30.24
N HIS A 251 -0.65 2.31 -30.58
CA HIS A 251 -1.65 3.16 -29.98
C HIS A 251 -2.59 2.29 -29.13
N GLN A 252 -2.58 2.48 -27.81
CA GLN A 252 -3.72 2.13 -26.96
C GLN A 252 -4.59 3.39 -26.81
N SER A 253 -5.68 3.43 -27.56
CA SER A 253 -6.75 4.41 -27.39
C SER A 253 -7.61 4.02 -26.19
N MET A 254 -7.72 4.91 -25.20
CA MET A 254 -8.79 4.85 -24.19
C MET A 254 -10.06 5.45 -24.79
N ASN A 255 -11.12 4.65 -24.87
CA ASN A 255 -12.52 5.10 -24.84
C ASN A 255 -13.20 4.39 -23.66
#